data_AF-A0A956QI03-F1
#
_entry.id   AF-A0A956QI03-F1
#
_cell.length_a   1.000
_cell.length_b   1.000
_cell.length_c   1.000
_cell.angle_alpha   90.00
_cell.angle_beta   90.00
_cell.angle_gamma   90.00
#
_symmetry.space_group_name_H-M   'P 1'
#
loop_
_entity.id
_entity.type
_entity.pdbx_description
1 polymer ?
#
loop_
_entity_poly.entity_id
_entity_poly.type
_entity_poly.pdbx_seq_one_letter_code
_entity_poly.pdbx_strand_id
1 'polypeptide(L)'
;VKAELDSDSLERFAWALFELWWQAGARSAAWAFHAMGWLGGDDCVRRLTALMRGQWLRDKQHKFTLEGLEVLAAIGTDLALMHLSSLANKSPVKKAREKADEMLEVVADHRQLSREELEDRIVPDLGLGPDGTRPLDFGPRQFVLAFDERLEPRVFEDGRPLARYPRPNASDDPAKVAEAGKLWKDFKKDAARLVPEQVSRLERAMAGRRRWTPAQFEQFFCHHPFLAHLSRRLVWAVHHDQRVEGFRLAEDGTYADWQDDQFELPGDGLVGVAHPLELDQLASWHELFADYQILQHFPQLHRPTYRPDGHNPLPALEQTVGFGPLLALEKRGWQRGQVVGMGLRELTKELPDGLTASLRFEPGVLLDIVKESQPQRVTGLFLSGDEPARFEQLHPVLCSELFLDYYGLTGR
;
A
#
# COMPACT_ATOMS: atom_id res chain seq x y z
N VAL A 1 -27.73 14.50 -19.29
CA VAL A 1 -28.45 13.86 -18.16
C VAL A 1 -27.52 13.49 -16.99
N LYS A 2 -26.73 12.39 -16.98
CA LYS A 2 -25.89 12.06 -15.78
C LYS A 2 -24.94 13.20 -15.39
N ALA A 3 -24.22 13.78 -16.36
CA ALA A 3 -23.28 14.87 -16.13
C ALA A 3 -23.93 16.19 -15.66
N GLU A 4 -25.26 16.29 -15.70
CA GLU A 4 -26.02 17.48 -15.29
C GLU A 4 -26.67 17.30 -13.91
N LEU A 5 -26.48 16.15 -13.27
CA LEU A 5 -27.02 15.82 -11.96
C LEU A 5 -25.92 15.90 -10.90
N ASP A 6 -26.26 16.43 -9.74
CA ASP A 6 -25.41 16.46 -8.55
C ASP A 6 -24.94 15.05 -8.18
N SER A 7 -23.62 14.85 -8.09
CA SER A 7 -23.00 13.55 -7.85
C SER A 7 -23.44 12.96 -6.51
N ASP A 8 -23.53 13.78 -5.48
CA ASP A 8 -23.95 13.36 -4.14
C ASP A 8 -25.39 12.85 -4.14
N SER A 9 -26.27 13.50 -4.90
CA SER A 9 -27.65 13.06 -5.07
C SER A 9 -27.75 11.72 -5.81
N LEU A 10 -26.92 11.52 -6.85
CA LEU A 10 -26.84 10.26 -7.57
C LEU A 10 -26.35 9.12 -6.68
N GLU A 11 -25.31 9.35 -5.88
CA GLU A 11 -24.77 8.35 -4.94
C GLU A 11 -25.80 7.98 -3.87
N ARG A 12 -26.46 8.98 -3.27
CA ARG A 12 -27.55 8.73 -2.30
C ARG A 12 -28.66 7.90 -2.90
N PHE A 13 -29.07 8.21 -4.13
CA PHE A 13 -30.10 7.47 -4.84
C PHE A 13 -29.67 6.02 -5.12
N ALA A 14 -28.45 5.83 -5.64
CA ALA A 14 -27.91 4.52 -5.95
C ALA A 14 -27.83 3.63 -4.70
N TRP A 15 -27.37 4.20 -3.58
CA TRP A 15 -27.32 3.49 -2.30
C TRP A 15 -28.72 3.14 -1.77
N ALA A 16 -29.67 4.08 -1.80
CA ALA A 16 -31.03 3.83 -1.36
C ALA A 16 -31.72 2.73 -2.17
N LEU A 17 -31.49 2.71 -3.49
CA LEU A 17 -31.98 1.66 -4.38
C LEU A 17 -31.41 0.28 -4.01
N PHE A 18 -30.11 0.19 -3.74
CA PHE A 18 -29.48 -1.02 -3.26
C PHE A 18 -30.05 -1.46 -1.90
N GLU A 19 -30.26 -0.55 -0.95
CA GLU A 19 -30.81 -0.87 0.37
C GLU A 19 -32.22 -1.45 0.27
N LEU A 20 -33.10 -0.85 -0.53
CA LEU A 20 -34.45 -1.35 -0.78
C LEU A 20 -34.43 -2.75 -1.39
N TRP A 21 -33.56 -2.96 -2.38
CA TRP A 21 -33.37 -4.26 -3.01
C TRP A 21 -32.85 -5.33 -2.04
N TRP A 22 -31.88 -4.97 -1.20
CA TRP A 22 -31.32 -5.86 -0.19
C TRP A 22 -32.36 -6.24 0.88
N GLN A 23 -33.13 -5.27 1.36
CA GLN A 23 -34.22 -5.48 2.31
C GLN A 23 -35.36 -6.33 1.74
N ALA A 24 -35.63 -6.23 0.44
CA ALA A 24 -36.57 -7.10 -0.27
C ALA A 24 -36.07 -8.55 -0.45
N GLY A 25 -34.87 -8.88 0.07
CA GLY A 25 -34.32 -10.23 0.11
C GLY A 25 -33.44 -10.61 -1.08
N ALA A 26 -33.08 -9.66 -1.94
CA ALA A 26 -32.08 -9.82 -3.01
C ALA A 26 -32.32 -11.05 -3.94
N ARG A 27 -33.59 -11.39 -4.23
CA ARG A 27 -33.97 -12.57 -5.02
C ARG A 27 -34.11 -12.32 -6.53
N SER A 28 -34.55 -11.11 -6.91
CA SER A 28 -34.78 -10.67 -8.29
C SER A 28 -34.30 -9.23 -8.46
N ALA A 29 -34.31 -8.66 -9.68
CA ALA A 29 -33.93 -7.27 -9.93
C ALA A 29 -32.49 -6.89 -9.51
N ALA A 30 -31.51 -7.79 -9.76
CA ALA A 30 -30.10 -7.55 -9.46
C ALA A 30 -29.52 -6.27 -10.10
N TRP A 31 -30.16 -5.74 -11.16
CA TRP A 31 -29.81 -4.44 -11.74
C TRP A 31 -29.79 -3.31 -10.70
N ALA A 32 -30.58 -3.38 -9.62
CA ALA A 32 -30.58 -2.40 -8.54
C ALA A 32 -29.22 -2.36 -7.80
N PHE A 33 -28.56 -3.51 -7.67
CA PHE A 33 -27.22 -3.61 -7.12
C PHE A 33 -26.18 -3.06 -8.11
N HIS A 34 -26.26 -3.48 -9.38
CA HIS A 34 -25.33 -3.05 -10.42
C HIS A 34 -25.50 -1.58 -10.84
N ALA A 35 -26.64 -0.95 -10.55
CA ALA A 35 -26.87 0.47 -10.78
C ALA A 35 -25.85 1.35 -10.02
N MET A 36 -25.32 0.88 -8.89
CA MET A 36 -24.22 1.55 -8.19
C MET A 36 -22.95 1.65 -9.04
N GLY A 37 -22.71 0.71 -9.95
CA GLY A 37 -21.58 0.75 -10.88
C GLY A 37 -21.62 1.99 -11.78
N TRP A 38 -22.83 2.40 -12.18
CA TRP A 38 -23.02 3.56 -13.04
C TRP A 38 -23.22 4.84 -12.24
N LEU A 39 -24.04 4.80 -11.19
CA LEU A 39 -24.55 5.99 -10.49
C LEU A 39 -23.77 6.30 -9.20
N GLY A 40 -23.06 5.32 -8.65
CA GLY A 40 -22.32 5.47 -7.41
C GLY A 40 -20.94 6.10 -7.61
N GLY A 41 -20.35 6.49 -6.49
CA GLY A 41 -18.99 6.99 -6.37
C GLY A 41 -18.43 6.61 -5.01
N ASP A 42 -17.61 7.46 -4.42
CA ASP A 42 -16.76 7.08 -3.30
C ASP A 42 -17.54 6.78 -2.00
N ASP A 43 -18.71 7.39 -1.76
CA ASP A 43 -19.55 7.04 -0.62
C ASP A 43 -20.13 5.63 -0.79
N CYS A 44 -20.62 5.28 -1.99
CA CYS A 44 -21.04 3.92 -2.33
C CYS A 44 -19.90 2.91 -2.15
N VAL A 45 -18.70 3.23 -2.63
CA VAL A 45 -17.49 2.40 -2.46
C VAL A 45 -17.20 2.14 -0.98
N ARG A 46 -17.19 3.17 -0.14
CA ARG A 46 -16.90 3.05 1.31
C ARG A 46 -17.90 2.17 2.04
N ARG A 47 -19.17 2.24 1.66
CA ARG A 47 -20.25 1.46 2.29
C ARG A 47 -20.26 0.02 1.77
N LEU A 48 -20.19 -0.18 0.46
CA LEU A 48 -20.15 -1.50 -0.17
C LEU A 48 -18.96 -2.32 0.34
N THR A 49 -17.76 -1.72 0.35
CA THR A 49 -16.57 -2.41 0.83
C THR A 49 -16.62 -2.74 2.34
N ALA A 50 -17.34 -1.96 3.13
CA ALA A 50 -17.59 -2.27 4.54
C ALA A 50 -18.53 -3.48 4.71
N LEU A 51 -19.56 -3.61 3.87
CA LEU A 51 -20.41 -4.80 3.83
C LEU A 51 -19.62 -6.05 3.44
N MET A 52 -18.84 -5.94 2.35
CA MET A 52 -18.02 -7.05 1.83
C MET A 52 -17.03 -7.59 2.86
N ARG A 53 -16.31 -6.71 3.55
CA ARG A 53 -15.30 -7.08 4.56
C ARG A 53 -15.91 -7.41 5.93
N GLY A 54 -17.15 -7.00 6.18
CA GLY A 54 -17.83 -7.14 7.45
C GLY A 54 -18.93 -8.20 7.40
N GLN A 55 -20.16 -7.73 7.22
CA GLN A 55 -21.36 -8.58 7.30
C GLN A 55 -21.32 -9.74 6.31
N TRP A 56 -21.02 -9.47 5.03
CA TRP A 56 -21.08 -10.50 3.99
C TRP A 56 -20.01 -11.58 4.17
N LEU A 57 -18.85 -11.22 4.70
CA LEU A 57 -17.83 -12.18 5.05
C LEU A 57 -18.30 -13.10 6.19
N ARG A 58 -18.88 -12.54 7.26
CA ARG A 58 -19.39 -13.32 8.41
C ARG A 58 -20.54 -14.24 8.01
N ASP A 59 -21.48 -13.70 7.23
CA ASP A 59 -22.69 -14.40 6.82
C ASP A 59 -22.47 -15.29 5.58
N LYS A 60 -21.21 -15.43 5.13
CA LYS A 60 -20.78 -16.25 3.97
C LYS A 60 -21.52 -15.89 2.67
N GLN A 61 -21.85 -14.62 2.50
CA GLN A 61 -22.52 -14.05 1.33
C GLN A 61 -21.53 -13.85 0.15
N HIS A 62 -20.75 -14.88 -0.17
CA HIS A 62 -19.65 -14.80 -1.15
C HIS A 62 -20.13 -14.40 -2.55
N LYS A 63 -21.35 -14.79 -2.95
CA LYS A 63 -21.95 -14.39 -4.22
C LYS A 63 -22.00 -12.86 -4.35
N PHE A 64 -22.54 -12.18 -3.34
CA PHE A 64 -22.65 -10.73 -3.35
C PHE A 64 -21.30 -10.04 -3.21
N THR A 65 -20.32 -10.66 -2.52
CA THR A 65 -18.93 -10.19 -2.57
C THR A 65 -18.41 -10.20 -4.01
N LEU A 66 -18.62 -11.27 -4.78
CA LEU A 66 -18.13 -11.36 -6.16
C LEU A 66 -18.84 -10.36 -7.10
N GLU A 67 -20.14 -10.15 -6.95
CA GLU A 67 -20.88 -9.13 -7.69
C GLU A 67 -20.47 -7.71 -7.26
N GLY A 68 -20.17 -7.50 -5.98
CA GLY A 68 -19.68 -6.22 -5.46
C GLY A 68 -18.32 -5.81 -6.04
N LEU A 69 -17.45 -6.78 -6.38
CA LEU A 69 -16.20 -6.50 -7.11
C LEU A 69 -16.48 -5.90 -8.49
N GLU A 70 -17.48 -6.41 -9.21
CA GLU A 70 -17.88 -5.86 -10.52
C GLU A 70 -18.40 -4.43 -10.38
N VAL A 71 -19.18 -4.16 -9.32
CA VAL A 71 -19.66 -2.81 -9.02
C VAL A 71 -18.50 -1.85 -8.75
N LEU A 72 -17.48 -2.26 -7.98
CA LEU A 72 -16.30 -1.43 -7.73
C LEU A 72 -15.53 -1.14 -9.02
N ALA A 73 -15.29 -2.16 -9.85
CA ALA A 73 -14.62 -2.00 -11.14
C ALA A 73 -15.41 -1.06 -12.07
N ALA A 74 -16.73 -1.15 -12.07
CA ALA A 74 -17.62 -0.28 -12.87
C ALA A 74 -17.63 1.17 -12.37
N ILE A 75 -17.59 1.42 -11.05
CA ILE A 75 -17.46 2.78 -10.50
C ILE A 75 -16.15 3.40 -10.98
N GLY A 76 -15.05 2.65 -10.92
CA GLY A 76 -13.80 2.99 -11.59
C GLY A 76 -13.05 4.21 -11.06
N THR A 77 -13.47 4.79 -9.92
CA THR A 77 -12.69 5.82 -9.22
C THR A 77 -11.42 5.21 -8.63
N ASP A 78 -10.41 6.05 -8.36
CA ASP A 78 -9.16 5.59 -7.76
C ASP A 78 -9.41 4.93 -6.40
N LEU A 79 -10.36 5.43 -5.61
CA LEU A 79 -10.76 4.78 -4.35
C LEU A 79 -11.38 3.39 -4.60
N ALA A 80 -12.19 3.23 -5.64
CA ALA A 80 -12.78 1.95 -6.00
C ALA A 80 -11.72 0.94 -6.44
N LEU A 81 -10.80 1.34 -7.32
CA LEU A 81 -9.72 0.50 -7.83
C LEU A 81 -8.70 0.17 -6.74
N MET A 82 -8.36 1.11 -5.87
CA MET A 82 -7.53 0.86 -4.69
C MET A 82 -8.19 -0.19 -3.77
N HIS A 83 -9.50 -0.08 -3.52
CA HIS A 83 -10.19 -1.09 -2.73
C HIS A 83 -10.26 -2.46 -3.41
N LEU A 84 -10.35 -2.49 -4.74
CA LEU A 84 -10.28 -3.69 -5.55
C LEU A 84 -8.88 -4.34 -5.43
N SER A 85 -7.79 -3.59 -5.59
CA SER A 85 -6.41 -4.08 -5.38
C SER A 85 -6.20 -4.59 -3.96
N SER A 86 -6.69 -3.87 -2.96
CA SER A 86 -6.64 -4.31 -1.58
C SER A 86 -7.40 -5.64 -1.35
N LEU A 87 -8.50 -5.89 -2.07
CA LEU A 87 -9.23 -7.16 -2.03
C LEU A 87 -8.51 -8.27 -2.80
N ALA A 88 -7.92 -8.00 -3.96
CA ALA A 88 -7.09 -8.94 -4.71
C ALA A 88 -5.94 -9.46 -3.81
N ASN A 89 -5.29 -8.56 -3.08
CA ASN A 89 -4.15 -8.87 -2.25
C ASN A 89 -4.49 -9.51 -0.89
N LYS A 90 -5.56 -9.07 -0.22
CA LYS A 90 -5.79 -9.37 1.22
C LYS A 90 -7.11 -10.07 1.52
N SER A 91 -7.99 -10.30 0.55
CA SER A 91 -9.29 -10.93 0.84
C SER A 91 -9.09 -12.34 1.39
N PRO A 92 -9.80 -12.78 2.45
CA PRO A 92 -9.73 -14.16 2.92
C PRO A 92 -10.41 -15.14 1.95
N VAL A 93 -11.29 -14.67 1.06
CA VAL A 93 -12.04 -15.49 0.11
C VAL A 93 -11.22 -15.65 -1.17
N LYS A 94 -10.68 -16.85 -1.43
CA LYS A 94 -9.81 -17.14 -2.60
C LYS A 94 -10.42 -16.69 -3.93
N LYS A 95 -11.68 -17.09 -4.20
CA LYS A 95 -12.39 -16.70 -5.43
C LYS A 95 -12.55 -15.19 -5.59
N ALA A 96 -12.67 -14.46 -4.48
CA ALA A 96 -12.76 -13.00 -4.53
C ALA A 96 -11.39 -12.36 -4.80
N ARG A 97 -10.29 -12.97 -4.33
CA ARG A 97 -8.94 -12.54 -4.72
C ARG A 97 -8.73 -12.72 -6.22
N GLU A 98 -8.93 -13.94 -6.72
CA GLU A 98 -8.76 -14.29 -8.13
C GLU A 98 -9.58 -13.38 -9.06
N LYS A 99 -10.87 -13.16 -8.74
CA LYS A 99 -11.74 -12.30 -9.54
C LYS A 99 -11.34 -10.81 -9.49
N ALA A 100 -10.94 -10.31 -8.32
CA ALA A 100 -10.50 -8.92 -8.18
C ALA A 100 -9.21 -8.68 -8.97
N ASP A 101 -8.32 -9.68 -8.98
CA ASP A 101 -7.07 -9.66 -9.73
C ASP A 101 -7.33 -9.61 -11.24
N GLU A 102 -8.17 -10.51 -11.77
CA GLU A 102 -8.60 -10.52 -13.17
C GLU A 102 -9.18 -9.16 -13.62
N MET A 103 -10.00 -8.53 -12.79
CA MET A 103 -10.58 -7.21 -13.10
C MET A 103 -9.52 -6.11 -13.17
N LEU A 104 -8.52 -6.16 -12.31
CA LEU A 104 -7.43 -5.17 -12.33
C LEU A 104 -6.56 -5.34 -13.55
N GLU A 105 -6.29 -6.58 -13.99
CA GLU A 105 -5.61 -6.84 -15.26
C GLU A 105 -6.39 -6.27 -16.44
N VAL A 106 -7.71 -6.48 -16.50
CA VAL A 106 -8.55 -5.87 -17.55
C VAL A 106 -8.47 -4.34 -17.53
N VAL A 107 -8.51 -3.71 -16.35
CA VAL A 107 -8.38 -2.26 -16.23
C VAL A 107 -6.98 -1.78 -16.67
N ALA A 108 -5.93 -2.53 -16.32
CA ALA A 108 -4.56 -2.22 -16.68
C ALA A 108 -4.35 -2.32 -18.19
N ASP A 109 -4.80 -3.41 -18.81
CA ASP A 109 -4.74 -3.66 -20.26
C ASP A 109 -5.48 -2.57 -21.05
N HIS A 110 -6.70 -2.22 -20.62
CA HIS A 110 -7.47 -1.14 -21.24
C HIS A 110 -6.76 0.23 -21.16
N ARG A 111 -5.93 0.44 -20.14
CA ARG A 111 -5.13 1.66 -19.95
C ARG A 111 -3.71 1.54 -20.54
N GLN A 112 -3.37 0.40 -21.13
CA GLN A 112 -2.02 0.07 -21.62
C GLN A 112 -0.95 0.19 -20.53
N LEU A 113 -1.27 -0.32 -19.35
CA LEU A 113 -0.41 -0.31 -18.17
C LEU A 113 -0.14 -1.74 -17.74
N SER A 114 1.05 -1.96 -17.17
CA SER A 114 1.24 -3.12 -16.31
C SER A 114 0.38 -2.98 -15.05
N ARG A 115 0.13 -4.10 -14.39
CA ARG A 115 -0.55 -4.12 -13.09
C ARG A 115 0.09 -3.18 -12.07
N GLU A 116 1.41 -3.16 -12.00
CA GLU A 116 2.13 -2.33 -11.04
C GLU A 116 2.03 -0.83 -11.38
N GLU A 117 2.07 -0.47 -12.68
CA GLU A 117 1.83 0.91 -13.12
C GLU A 117 0.40 1.36 -12.88
N LEU A 118 -0.59 0.47 -13.04
CA LEU A 118 -1.96 0.78 -12.66
C LEU A 118 -2.02 1.12 -11.17
N GLU A 119 -1.41 0.28 -10.33
CA GLU A 119 -1.36 0.56 -8.90
C GLU A 119 -0.72 1.91 -8.61
N ASP A 120 0.31 2.34 -9.37
CA ASP A 120 1.03 3.61 -9.14
C ASP A 120 0.09 4.81 -9.39
N ARG A 121 -0.94 4.63 -10.21
CA ARG A 121 -1.85 5.69 -10.66
C ARG A 121 -3.19 5.74 -9.95
N ILE A 122 -3.63 4.66 -9.32
CA ILE A 122 -4.95 4.57 -8.64
C ILE A 122 -4.89 5.01 -7.17
N VAL A 123 -3.86 5.75 -6.75
CA VAL A 123 -3.76 6.24 -5.38
C VAL A 123 -4.72 7.42 -5.23
N PRO A 124 -5.71 7.37 -4.31
CA PRO A 124 -6.64 8.48 -4.14
C PRO A 124 -5.95 9.71 -3.56
N ASP A 125 -6.36 10.89 -4.03
CA ASP A 125 -5.95 12.18 -3.47
C ASP A 125 -6.59 12.49 -2.09
N LEU A 126 -7.58 11.68 -1.67
CA LEU A 126 -8.40 11.90 -0.47
C LEU A 126 -9.20 13.23 -0.51
N GLY A 127 -9.39 13.77 -1.70
CA GLY A 127 -9.89 15.11 -1.99
C GLY A 127 -9.03 16.23 -1.43
N LEU A 128 -7.74 15.99 -1.22
CA LEU A 128 -6.76 17.03 -0.96
C LEU A 128 -6.46 17.80 -2.26
N GLY A 129 -6.24 19.10 -2.14
CA GLY A 129 -5.75 19.95 -3.21
C GLY A 129 -4.25 19.73 -3.48
N PRO A 130 -3.68 20.40 -4.50
CA PRO A 130 -2.27 20.26 -4.87
C PRO A 130 -1.26 20.60 -3.76
N ASP A 131 -1.66 21.42 -2.79
CA ASP A 131 -0.89 21.77 -1.60
C ASP A 131 -0.94 20.69 -0.50
N GLY A 132 -1.66 19.59 -0.73
CA GLY A 132 -1.85 18.52 0.24
C GLY A 132 -2.86 18.87 1.32
N THR A 133 -3.71 19.88 1.10
CA THR A 133 -4.69 20.33 2.08
C THR A 133 -6.12 20.31 1.55
N ARG A 134 -7.11 20.27 2.44
CA ARG A 134 -8.53 20.35 2.07
C ARG A 134 -9.27 21.31 3.00
N PRO A 135 -10.04 22.28 2.47
CA PRO A 135 -10.80 23.18 3.31
C PRO A 135 -11.91 22.44 4.07
N LEU A 136 -12.17 22.90 5.29
CA LEU A 136 -13.21 22.41 6.17
C LEU A 136 -14.06 23.60 6.61
N ASP A 137 -15.19 23.77 5.92
CA ASP A 137 -16.04 24.95 5.99
C ASP A 137 -17.04 24.85 7.15
N PHE A 138 -17.01 25.81 8.07
CA PHE A 138 -17.99 25.96 9.16
C PHE A 138 -18.88 27.21 8.96
N GLY A 139 -18.80 27.87 7.80
CA GLY A 139 -19.42 29.16 7.51
C GLY A 139 -18.44 30.31 7.80
N PRO A 140 -18.67 31.15 8.82
CA PRO A 140 -17.74 32.23 9.15
C PRO A 140 -16.35 31.77 9.59
N ARG A 141 -16.25 30.56 10.15
CA ARG A 141 -14.96 29.92 10.48
C ARG A 141 -14.55 28.96 9.38
N GLN A 142 -13.27 28.96 9.06
CA GLN A 142 -12.66 28.07 8.08
C GLN A 142 -11.51 27.33 8.75
N PHE A 143 -11.42 26.03 8.49
CA PHE A 143 -10.32 25.21 8.95
C PHE A 143 -9.71 24.46 7.76
N VAL A 144 -8.57 23.83 7.98
CA VAL A 144 -7.88 23.06 6.94
C VAL A 144 -7.64 21.64 7.44
N LEU A 145 -7.97 20.63 6.63
CA LEU A 145 -7.56 19.25 6.82
C LEU A 145 -6.22 19.03 6.12
N ALA A 146 -5.26 18.40 6.80
CA ALA A 146 -4.02 17.94 6.21
C ALA A 146 -3.44 16.77 7.02
N PHE A 147 -2.31 16.23 6.58
CA PHE A 147 -1.54 15.25 7.35
C PHE A 147 -0.47 15.96 8.19
N ASP A 148 -0.27 15.48 9.42
CA ASP A 148 0.90 15.87 10.21
C ASP A 148 2.15 15.05 9.85
N GLU A 149 3.22 15.26 10.62
CA GLU A 149 4.48 14.58 10.40
C GLU A 149 4.44 13.06 10.58
N ARG A 150 3.42 12.56 11.28
CA ARG A 150 3.23 11.13 11.49
C ARG A 150 2.33 10.52 10.42
N LEU A 151 1.96 11.29 9.39
CA LEU A 151 0.90 10.94 8.43
C LEU A 151 -0.43 10.63 9.14
N GLU A 152 -0.70 11.32 10.25
CA GLU A 152 -2.01 11.30 10.87
C GLU A 152 -2.85 12.47 10.36
N PRO A 153 -4.13 12.23 10.02
CA PRO A 153 -5.07 13.30 9.74
C PRO A 153 -5.16 14.31 10.90
N ARG A 154 -5.02 15.60 10.59
CA ARG A 154 -5.17 16.72 11.53
C ARG A 154 -6.02 17.84 10.94
N VAL A 155 -6.57 18.66 11.83
CA VAL A 155 -7.25 19.91 11.48
C VAL A 155 -6.37 21.07 11.91
N PHE A 156 -6.22 22.07 11.06
CA PHE A 156 -5.40 23.25 11.26
C PHE A 156 -6.27 24.51 11.25
N GLU A 157 -5.86 25.49 12.05
CA GLU A 157 -6.39 26.86 12.08
C GLU A 157 -5.19 27.80 12.01
N ASP A 158 -5.18 28.71 11.03
CA ASP A 158 -4.07 29.64 10.77
C ASP A 158 -2.68 28.97 10.72
N GLY A 159 -2.61 27.81 10.07
CA GLY A 159 -1.38 27.01 9.92
C GLY A 159 -0.96 26.23 11.16
N ARG A 160 -1.72 26.28 12.26
CA ARG A 160 -1.39 25.56 13.51
C ARG A 160 -2.29 24.34 13.70
N PRO A 161 -1.73 23.17 14.06
CA PRO A 161 -2.53 21.97 14.29
C PRO A 161 -3.37 22.12 15.56
N LEU A 162 -4.65 21.75 15.46
CA LEU A 162 -5.56 21.72 16.59
C LEU A 162 -5.43 20.39 17.34
N ALA A 163 -5.37 20.47 18.67
CA ALA A 163 -5.31 19.29 19.53
C ALA A 163 -6.59 18.43 19.46
N ARG A 164 -7.73 19.03 19.09
CA ARG A 164 -9.03 18.36 18.95
C ARG A 164 -9.77 18.95 17.75
N TYR A 165 -10.67 18.15 17.19
CA TYR A 165 -11.58 18.61 16.16
C TYR A 165 -12.39 19.84 16.64
N PRO A 166 -12.54 20.91 15.82
CA PRO A 166 -13.26 22.12 16.21
C PRO A 166 -14.67 21.82 16.71
N ARG A 167 -15.01 22.36 17.88
CA ARG A 167 -16.39 22.29 18.37
C ARG A 167 -17.25 23.34 17.65
N PRO A 168 -18.47 23.00 17.21
CA PRO A 168 -19.40 23.98 16.67
C PRO A 168 -19.75 25.05 17.72
N ASN A 169 -19.96 26.28 17.27
CA ASN A 169 -20.42 27.40 18.09
C ASN A 169 -21.64 28.11 17.45
N ALA A 170 -22.14 29.17 18.08
CA ALA A 170 -23.34 29.89 17.64
C ALA A 170 -23.16 30.69 16.34
N SER A 171 -21.93 30.99 15.93
CA SER A 171 -21.65 31.69 14.65
C SER A 171 -21.52 30.73 13.47
N ASP A 172 -21.33 29.43 13.71
CA ASP A 172 -21.14 28.47 12.63
C ASP A 172 -22.46 28.14 11.93
N ASP A 173 -22.38 27.79 10.64
CA ASP A 173 -23.51 27.27 9.88
C ASP A 173 -23.74 25.78 10.25
N PRO A 174 -24.91 25.41 10.80
CA PRO A 174 -25.18 24.03 11.21
C PRO A 174 -25.10 22.99 10.09
N ALA A 175 -25.47 23.36 8.86
CA ALA A 175 -25.44 22.45 7.72
C ALA A 175 -23.99 22.18 7.28
N LYS A 176 -23.17 23.25 7.19
CA LYS A 176 -21.75 23.12 6.85
C LYS A 176 -20.96 22.37 7.92
N VAL A 177 -21.27 22.60 9.19
CA VAL A 177 -20.71 21.82 10.31
C VAL A 177 -21.01 20.32 10.17
N ALA A 178 -22.25 19.97 9.79
CA ALA A 178 -22.63 18.57 9.60
C ALA A 178 -21.87 17.93 8.42
N GLU A 179 -21.74 18.66 7.31
CA GLU A 179 -20.97 18.25 6.12
C GLU A 179 -19.48 18.08 6.46
N ALA A 180 -18.86 19.07 7.09
CA ALA A 180 -17.49 19.02 7.58
C ALA A 180 -17.27 17.84 8.55
N GLY A 181 -18.24 17.55 9.40
CA GLY A 181 -18.21 16.40 10.31
C GLY A 181 -18.26 15.05 9.59
N LYS A 182 -19.03 14.94 8.50
CA LYS A 182 -19.03 13.76 7.62
C LYS A 182 -17.68 13.65 6.91
N LEU A 183 -17.23 14.74 6.30
CA LEU A 183 -15.98 14.80 5.55
C LEU A 183 -14.79 14.34 6.40
N TRP A 184 -14.68 14.85 7.62
CA TRP A 184 -13.63 14.47 8.55
C TRP A 184 -13.64 12.98 8.92
N LYS A 185 -14.83 12.38 9.08
CA LYS A 185 -14.96 10.96 9.38
C LYS A 185 -14.52 10.10 8.19
N ASP A 186 -14.94 10.46 6.98
CA ASP A 186 -14.58 9.76 5.76
C ASP A 186 -13.09 9.87 5.48
N PHE A 187 -12.52 11.08 5.58
CA PHE A 187 -11.08 11.32 5.43
C PHE A 187 -10.24 10.46 6.37
N LYS A 188 -10.58 10.41 7.67
CA LYS A 188 -9.88 9.54 8.63
C LYS A 188 -9.99 8.06 8.29
N LYS A 189 -11.17 7.61 7.84
CA LYS A 189 -11.41 6.20 7.52
C LYS A 189 -10.59 5.77 6.31
N ASP A 190 -10.47 6.63 5.31
CA ASP A 190 -9.70 6.36 4.11
C ASP A 190 -8.20 6.44 4.41
N ALA A 191 -7.75 7.48 5.11
CA ALA A 191 -6.36 7.62 5.55
C ALA A 191 -5.87 6.41 6.35
N ALA A 192 -6.68 5.92 7.31
CA ALA A 192 -6.34 4.74 8.12
C ALA A 192 -6.16 3.45 7.29
N ARG A 193 -6.67 3.40 6.06
CA ARG A 193 -6.46 2.30 5.12
C ARG A 193 -5.32 2.59 4.17
N LEU A 194 -5.27 3.81 3.63
CA LEU A 194 -4.36 4.19 2.57
C LEU A 194 -2.92 4.32 3.06
N VAL A 195 -2.70 4.99 4.19
CA VAL A 195 -1.35 5.22 4.76
C VAL A 195 -0.56 3.91 4.92
N PRO A 196 -1.03 2.89 5.66
CA PRO A 196 -0.25 1.66 5.82
C PRO A 196 -0.07 0.89 4.51
N GLU A 197 -0.98 1.04 3.55
CA GLU A 197 -0.88 0.41 2.24
C GLU A 197 0.22 1.03 1.40
N GLN A 198 0.29 2.37 1.32
CA GLN A 198 1.32 3.07 0.55
C GLN A 198 2.69 2.99 1.23
N VAL A 199 2.75 3.00 2.56
CA VAL A 199 4.00 2.75 3.32
C VAL A 199 4.56 1.37 2.98
N SER A 200 3.73 0.32 3.08
CA SER A 200 4.15 -1.04 2.77
C SER A 200 4.55 -1.20 1.29
N ARG A 201 3.89 -0.45 0.40
CA ARG A 201 4.21 -0.46 -1.02
C ARG A 201 5.55 0.19 -1.32
N LEU A 202 5.85 1.36 -0.76
CA LEU A 202 7.14 2.02 -0.95
C LEU A 202 8.29 1.20 -0.34
N GLU A 203 8.05 0.55 0.80
CA GLU A 203 9.01 -0.40 1.37
C GLU A 203 9.27 -1.58 0.41
N ARG A 204 8.21 -2.17 -0.17
CA ARG A 204 8.37 -3.22 -1.21
C ARG A 204 9.07 -2.70 -2.46
N ALA A 205 8.80 -1.46 -2.88
CA ALA A 205 9.45 -0.84 -4.02
C ALA A 205 10.96 -0.64 -3.79
N MET A 206 11.35 -0.23 -2.58
CA MET A 206 12.75 -0.18 -2.16
C MET A 206 13.39 -1.57 -2.21
N ALA A 207 12.80 -2.55 -1.53
CA ALA A 207 13.33 -3.92 -1.42
C ALA A 207 13.39 -4.66 -2.77
N GLY A 208 12.38 -4.48 -3.61
CA GLY A 208 12.27 -5.06 -4.95
C GLY A 208 12.96 -4.24 -6.04
N ARG A 209 13.61 -3.12 -5.68
CA ARG A 209 14.31 -2.22 -6.60
C ARG A 209 13.43 -1.70 -7.74
N ARG A 210 12.15 -1.40 -7.45
CA ARG A 210 11.25 -0.75 -8.41
C ARG A 210 11.77 0.65 -8.72
N ARG A 211 11.68 1.04 -9.99
CA ARG A 211 12.14 2.34 -10.49
C ARG A 211 11.12 2.99 -11.40
N TRP A 212 11.18 4.31 -11.47
CA TRP A 212 10.34 5.18 -12.28
C TRP A 212 11.20 6.15 -13.08
N THR A 213 10.69 6.61 -14.22
CA THR A 213 11.29 7.77 -14.89
C THR A 213 11.14 9.04 -14.02
N PRO A 214 11.94 10.08 -14.21
CA PRO A 214 11.83 11.33 -13.46
C PRO A 214 10.44 11.96 -13.62
N ALA A 215 9.87 11.94 -14.82
CA ALA A 215 8.51 12.44 -15.08
C ALA A 215 7.44 11.65 -14.31
N GLN A 216 7.55 10.32 -14.26
CA GLN A 216 6.65 9.49 -13.44
C GLN A 216 6.85 9.77 -11.95
N PHE A 217 8.10 9.95 -11.51
CA PHE A 217 8.41 10.26 -10.12
C PHE A 217 7.74 11.58 -9.69
N GLU A 218 7.92 12.63 -10.49
CA GLU A 218 7.28 13.92 -10.25
C GLU A 218 5.75 13.80 -10.22
N GLN A 219 5.16 13.12 -11.21
CA GLN A 219 3.71 12.99 -11.33
C GLN A 219 3.09 12.19 -10.18
N PHE A 220 3.67 11.04 -9.83
CA PHE A 220 3.05 10.10 -8.90
C PHE A 220 3.41 10.39 -7.45
N PHE A 221 4.55 11.04 -7.20
CA PHE A 221 5.06 11.24 -5.85
C PHE A 221 5.15 12.73 -5.49
N CYS A 222 5.86 13.55 -6.26
CA CYS A 222 6.10 14.95 -5.89
C CYS A 222 4.85 15.82 -5.96
N HIS A 223 4.06 15.69 -7.03
CA HIS A 223 2.88 16.52 -7.28
C HIS A 223 1.57 15.88 -6.78
N HIS A 224 1.65 14.65 -6.27
CA HIS A 224 0.47 13.96 -5.77
C HIS A 224 0.08 14.50 -4.39
N PRO A 225 -1.17 14.98 -4.18
CA PRO A 225 -1.63 15.62 -2.94
C PRO A 225 -1.33 14.82 -1.66
N PHE A 226 -1.57 13.51 -1.69
CA PHE A 226 -1.25 12.61 -0.59
C PHE A 226 0.20 12.08 -0.60
N LEU A 227 0.68 11.48 -1.69
CA LEU A 227 1.98 10.81 -1.72
C LEU A 227 3.17 11.75 -1.55
N ALA A 228 3.03 13.05 -1.85
CA ALA A 228 4.09 14.02 -1.59
C ALA A 228 4.48 14.06 -0.10
N HIS A 229 3.51 13.95 0.81
CA HIS A 229 3.78 13.92 2.25
C HIS A 229 4.59 12.71 2.70
N LEU A 230 4.35 11.55 2.07
CA LEU A 230 5.11 10.33 2.33
C LEU A 230 6.49 10.38 1.66
N SER A 231 6.57 10.95 0.46
CA SER A 231 7.79 11.01 -0.35
C SER A 231 8.84 11.95 0.24
N ARG A 232 8.43 13.05 0.88
CA ARG A 232 9.30 13.97 1.64
C ARG A 232 9.99 13.32 2.84
N ARG A 233 9.54 12.14 3.26
CA ARG A 233 10.05 11.41 4.44
C ARG A 233 11.01 10.29 4.10
N LEU A 234 11.40 10.21 2.84
CA LEU A 234 12.25 9.16 2.31
C LEU A 234 13.45 9.78 1.61
N VAL A 235 14.55 9.01 1.59
CA VAL A 235 15.65 9.25 0.67
C VAL A 235 15.31 8.54 -0.64
N TRP A 236 15.41 9.24 -1.75
CA TRP A 236 15.29 8.70 -3.08
C TRP A 236 16.69 8.54 -3.68
N ALA A 237 16.81 7.67 -4.68
CA ALA A 237 18.04 7.49 -5.43
C ALA A 237 17.72 7.59 -6.91
N VAL A 238 18.56 8.32 -7.65
CA VAL A 238 18.57 8.29 -9.11
C VAL A 238 19.69 7.40 -9.60
N HIS A 239 19.36 6.52 -10.54
CA HIS A 239 20.28 5.58 -11.18
C HIS A 239 20.54 6.06 -12.60
N HIS A 240 21.77 6.48 -12.88
CA HIS A 240 22.17 7.00 -14.19
C HIS A 240 23.65 6.72 -14.42
N ASP A 241 24.06 6.33 -15.64
CA ASP A 241 25.47 6.11 -16.00
C ASP A 241 26.28 5.24 -15.00
N GLN A 242 25.68 4.15 -14.51
CA GLN A 242 26.24 3.26 -13.48
C GLN A 242 26.49 3.92 -12.11
N ARG A 243 26.07 5.16 -11.93
CA ARG A 243 26.08 5.88 -10.65
C ARG A 243 24.73 5.77 -9.98
N VAL A 244 24.78 5.88 -8.66
CA VAL A 244 23.60 5.99 -7.82
C VAL A 244 23.81 7.18 -6.91
N GLU A 245 22.91 8.16 -7.01
CA GLU A 245 22.99 9.41 -6.24
C GLU A 245 21.73 9.55 -5.41
N GLY A 246 21.91 9.71 -4.10
CA GLY A 246 20.82 9.91 -3.16
C GLY A 246 20.36 11.36 -3.14
N PHE A 247 19.05 11.58 -3.01
CA PHE A 247 18.45 12.91 -2.83
C PHE A 247 17.17 12.82 -1.99
N ARG A 248 16.70 13.95 -1.45
CA ARG A 248 15.41 14.07 -0.75
C ARG A 248 14.51 15.08 -1.46
N LEU A 249 13.20 14.93 -1.28
CA LEU A 249 12.21 15.96 -1.63
C LEU A 249 12.00 16.88 -0.41
N ALA A 250 12.27 18.17 -0.55
CA ALA A 250 12.06 19.17 0.48
C ALA A 250 10.60 19.62 0.58
N GLU A 251 10.28 20.39 1.64
CA GLU A 251 8.91 20.87 1.89
C GLU A 251 8.42 21.82 0.80
N ASP A 252 9.30 22.65 0.25
CA ASP A 252 9.02 23.59 -0.83
C ASP A 252 8.97 22.92 -2.23
N GLY A 253 9.20 21.61 -2.30
CA GLY A 253 9.19 20.85 -3.54
C GLY A 253 10.53 20.77 -4.28
N THR A 254 11.59 21.40 -3.74
CA THR A 254 12.94 21.28 -4.31
C THR A 254 13.60 19.96 -3.92
N TYR A 255 14.71 19.62 -4.59
CA TYR A 255 15.51 18.46 -4.25
C TYR A 255 16.82 18.89 -3.58
N ALA A 256 17.25 18.11 -2.59
CA ALA A 256 18.51 18.33 -1.90
C ALA A 256 19.27 17.02 -1.70
N ASP A 257 20.60 17.10 -1.65
CA ASP A 257 21.47 15.96 -1.38
C ASP A 257 21.71 15.75 0.13
N TRP A 258 22.71 14.93 0.48
CA TRP A 258 23.07 14.61 1.86
C TRP A 258 23.73 15.78 2.62
N GLN A 259 24.22 16.81 1.91
CA GLN A 259 24.76 18.05 2.48
C GLN A 259 23.70 19.13 2.64
N ASP A 260 22.46 18.83 2.26
CA ASP A 260 21.37 19.79 2.12
C ASP A 260 21.59 20.80 0.99
N ASP A 261 22.50 20.51 0.06
CA ASP A 261 22.76 21.33 -1.12
C ASP A 261 21.73 21.01 -2.22
N GLN A 262 21.43 22.00 -3.05
CA GLN A 262 20.46 21.86 -4.14
C GLN A 262 20.89 20.72 -5.09
N PHE A 263 19.96 19.80 -5.33
CA PHE A 263 20.16 18.66 -6.21
C PHE A 263 19.37 18.83 -7.51
N GLU A 264 20.01 18.60 -8.66
CA GLU A 264 19.36 18.58 -9.97
C GLU A 264 19.10 17.14 -10.40
N LEU A 265 17.83 16.78 -10.58
CA LEU A 265 17.45 15.42 -10.98
C LEU A 265 17.74 15.18 -12.47
N PRO A 266 18.62 14.23 -12.84
CA PRO A 266 18.90 13.91 -14.24
C PRO A 266 17.66 13.38 -14.96
N GLY A 267 17.37 13.92 -16.16
CA GLY A 267 16.15 13.61 -16.92
C GLY A 267 16.11 12.20 -17.56
N ASP A 268 17.26 11.57 -17.71
CA ASP A 268 17.47 10.23 -18.27
C ASP A 268 17.75 9.14 -17.21
N GLY A 269 17.84 9.53 -15.94
CA GLY A 269 18.00 8.60 -14.83
C GLY A 269 16.73 7.84 -14.50
N LEU A 270 16.86 6.81 -13.65
CA LEU A 270 15.72 6.09 -13.08
C LEU A 270 15.67 6.32 -11.58
N VAL A 271 14.54 6.80 -11.08
CA VAL A 271 14.32 7.14 -9.67
C VAL A 271 13.73 5.97 -8.92
N GLY A 272 14.21 5.70 -7.71
CA GLY A 272 13.62 4.73 -6.79
C GLY A 272 13.79 5.16 -5.34
N VAL A 273 13.09 4.48 -4.43
CA VAL A 273 13.35 4.63 -3.01
C VAL A 273 14.74 4.04 -2.71
N ALA A 274 15.63 4.83 -2.12
CA ALA A 274 17.00 4.41 -1.88
C ALA A 274 17.07 3.29 -0.83
N HIS A 275 17.78 2.21 -1.14
CA HIS A 275 18.15 1.22 -0.13
C HIS A 275 19.46 1.65 0.57
N PRO A 276 19.70 1.36 1.86
CA PRO A 276 20.95 1.78 2.54
C PRO A 276 22.24 1.31 1.88
N LEU A 277 22.22 0.14 1.22
CA LEU A 277 23.35 -0.37 0.43
C LEU A 277 23.69 0.47 -0.81
N GLU A 278 22.78 1.36 -1.22
CA GLU A 278 22.95 2.25 -2.38
C GLU A 278 23.44 3.64 -1.96
N LEU A 279 23.54 3.92 -0.65
CA LEU A 279 23.89 5.24 -0.12
C LEU A 279 25.31 5.24 0.45
N ASP A 280 26.25 5.80 -0.30
CA ASP A 280 27.64 5.94 0.14
C ASP A 280 27.77 6.86 1.39
N GLN A 281 26.89 7.86 1.52
CA GLN A 281 26.87 8.84 2.61
C GLN A 281 25.78 8.55 3.66
N LEU A 282 25.53 7.27 3.96
CA LEU A 282 24.46 6.86 4.89
C LEU A 282 24.51 7.58 6.25
N ALA A 283 25.70 7.81 6.82
CA ALA A 283 25.85 8.52 8.08
C ALA A 283 25.34 9.97 8.01
N SER A 284 25.64 10.69 6.93
CA SER A 284 25.17 12.06 6.73
C SER A 284 23.67 12.12 6.49
N TRP A 285 23.10 11.13 5.79
CA TRP A 285 21.64 11.01 5.68
C TRP A 285 20.97 10.81 7.06
N HIS A 286 21.57 10.02 7.95
CA HIS A 286 21.06 9.87 9.31
C HIS A 286 21.09 11.18 10.09
N GLU A 287 22.20 11.92 10.04
CA GLU A 287 22.34 13.22 10.71
C GLU A 287 21.31 14.23 10.16
N LEU A 288 21.21 14.37 8.84
CA LEU A 288 20.25 15.25 8.18
C LEU A 288 18.80 14.95 8.59
N PHE A 289 18.40 13.67 8.55
CA PHE A 289 17.03 13.28 8.93
C PHE A 289 16.76 13.49 10.43
N ALA A 290 17.77 13.34 11.28
CA ALA A 290 17.64 13.62 12.71
C ALA A 290 17.50 15.13 12.99
N ASP A 291 18.32 15.96 12.34
CA ASP A 291 18.32 17.43 12.51
C ASP A 291 16.98 18.05 12.08
N TYR A 292 16.43 17.59 10.95
CA TYR A 292 15.11 17.98 10.48
C TYR A 292 13.95 17.23 11.16
N GLN A 293 14.23 16.33 12.10
CA GLN A 293 13.23 15.50 12.81
C GLN A 293 12.30 14.71 11.86
N ILE A 294 12.84 14.28 10.72
CA ILE A 294 12.08 13.57 9.68
C ILE A 294 11.86 12.13 10.13
N LEU A 295 10.61 11.83 10.52
CA LEU A 295 10.19 10.47 10.84
C LEU A 295 9.94 9.65 9.57
N GLN A 296 10.61 8.50 9.45
CA GLN A 296 10.38 7.53 8.37
C GLN A 296 9.33 6.49 8.78
N HIS A 297 8.40 6.20 7.88
CA HIS A 297 7.27 5.29 8.15
C HIS A 297 7.60 3.80 8.02
N PHE A 298 8.81 3.47 7.60
CA PHE A 298 9.42 2.15 7.65
C PHE A 298 10.93 2.33 7.86
N PRO A 299 11.68 1.31 8.35
CA PRO A 299 13.11 1.43 8.56
C PRO A 299 13.82 1.47 7.21
N GLN A 300 13.97 2.67 6.63
CA GLN A 300 14.75 2.90 5.42
C GLN A 300 16.22 3.06 5.80
N LEU A 301 16.63 4.21 6.35
CA LEU A 301 18.05 4.47 6.64
C LEU A 301 18.60 3.50 7.69
N HIS A 302 17.77 3.13 8.66
CA HIS A 302 18.13 2.16 9.71
C HIS A 302 17.87 0.70 9.32
N ARG A 303 17.62 0.39 8.03
CA ARG A 303 17.36 -0.99 7.61
C ARG A 303 18.63 -1.84 7.84
N PRO A 304 18.54 -2.99 8.54
CA PRO A 304 19.67 -3.89 8.64
C PRO A 304 20.08 -4.37 7.24
N THR A 305 21.39 -4.36 6.98
CA THR A 305 21.94 -4.81 5.71
C THR A 305 22.82 -6.03 5.91
N TYR A 306 22.78 -6.94 4.93
CA TYR A 306 23.55 -8.17 4.93
C TYR A 306 24.35 -8.27 3.64
N ARG A 307 25.54 -8.87 3.73
CA ARG A 307 26.36 -9.21 2.57
C ARG A 307 26.34 -10.73 2.39
N PRO A 308 26.30 -11.23 1.14
CA PRO A 308 26.44 -12.66 0.90
C PRO A 308 27.79 -13.15 1.41
N ASP A 309 27.82 -14.32 2.03
CA ASP A 309 29.02 -15.01 2.49
C ASP A 309 29.40 -16.20 1.59
N GLY A 310 28.81 -16.27 0.39
CA GLY A 310 29.15 -17.24 -0.67
C GLY A 310 28.49 -18.61 -0.58
N HIS A 311 27.71 -18.90 0.46
CA HIS A 311 27.13 -20.23 0.68
C HIS A 311 25.67 -20.33 0.20
N ASN A 312 25.36 -21.29 -0.67
CA ASN A 312 23.99 -21.73 -0.95
C ASN A 312 23.90 -23.25 -0.71
N PRO A 313 23.03 -23.74 0.20
CA PRO A 313 22.05 -22.99 0.99
C PRO A 313 22.66 -22.23 2.18
N LEU A 314 21.91 -21.26 2.72
CA LEU A 314 22.15 -20.80 4.10
C LEU A 314 21.78 -21.93 5.08
N PRO A 315 22.61 -22.17 6.11
CA PRO A 315 22.44 -23.29 7.03
C PRO A 315 21.21 -23.10 7.93
N ALA A 316 20.64 -24.20 8.42
CA ALA A 316 19.47 -24.20 9.31
C ALA A 316 19.59 -23.22 10.50
N LEU A 317 18.47 -22.62 10.88
CA LEU A 317 18.40 -21.81 12.10
C LEU A 317 18.33 -22.72 13.32
N GLU A 318 19.11 -22.39 14.35
CA GLU A 318 19.14 -23.15 15.61
C GLU A 318 17.81 -23.06 16.38
N GLN A 319 17.13 -21.91 16.28
CA GLN A 319 15.90 -21.62 17.00
C GLN A 319 14.69 -22.07 16.18
N THR A 320 13.68 -22.60 16.87
CA THR A 320 12.38 -22.87 16.26
C THR A 320 11.56 -21.59 16.16
N VAL A 321 10.70 -21.53 15.15
CA VAL A 321 9.88 -20.36 14.84
C VAL A 321 8.41 -20.75 14.88
N GLY A 322 7.56 -19.86 15.36
CA GLY A 322 6.10 -20.06 15.26
C GLY A 322 5.62 -19.95 13.82
N PHE A 323 4.38 -20.40 13.56
CA PHE A 323 3.76 -20.21 12.24
C PHE A 323 3.55 -18.73 11.90
N GLY A 324 3.37 -17.86 12.90
CA GLY A 324 3.06 -16.45 12.73
C GLY A 324 4.14 -15.70 11.93
N PRO A 325 5.41 -15.73 12.36
CA PRO A 325 6.53 -15.18 11.58
C PRO A 325 6.64 -15.72 10.16
N LEU A 326 6.43 -17.03 9.95
CA LEU A 326 6.47 -17.64 8.62
C LEU A 326 5.36 -17.09 7.72
N LEU A 327 4.11 -17.05 8.19
CA LEU A 327 3.00 -16.51 7.40
C LEU A 327 3.11 -14.98 7.22
N ALA A 328 3.81 -14.27 8.10
CA ALA A 328 4.06 -12.84 7.93
C ALA A 328 4.94 -12.54 6.70
N LEU A 329 5.77 -13.49 6.27
CA LEU A 329 6.58 -13.37 5.05
C LEU A 329 5.72 -13.24 3.77
N GLU A 330 4.46 -13.69 3.78
CA GLU A 330 3.54 -13.47 2.65
C GLU A 330 3.37 -11.98 2.33
N LYS A 331 3.45 -11.10 3.34
CA LYS A 331 3.41 -9.64 3.15
C LYS A 331 4.65 -9.08 2.47
N ARG A 332 5.73 -9.87 2.41
CA ARG A 332 7.03 -9.53 1.80
C ARG A 332 7.26 -10.26 0.48
N GLY A 333 6.18 -10.76 -0.14
CA GLY A 333 6.21 -11.40 -1.47
C GLY A 333 6.51 -12.89 -1.46
N TRP A 334 6.59 -13.53 -0.29
CA TRP A 334 6.70 -14.99 -0.22
C TRP A 334 5.36 -15.66 -0.51
N GLN A 335 5.40 -16.78 -1.19
CA GLN A 335 4.25 -17.58 -1.56
C GLN A 335 4.34 -18.95 -0.88
N ARG A 336 3.20 -19.59 -0.70
CA ARG A 336 3.15 -20.96 -0.17
C ARG A 336 3.67 -21.91 -1.23
N GLY A 337 4.77 -22.59 -0.93
CA GLY A 337 5.32 -23.64 -1.77
C GLY A 337 4.51 -24.94 -1.65
N GLN A 338 5.18 -26.05 -1.90
CA GLN A 338 4.51 -27.35 -1.93
C GLN A 338 3.94 -27.75 -0.56
N VAL A 339 2.68 -28.19 -0.56
CA VAL A 339 2.06 -28.87 0.58
C VAL A 339 2.39 -30.35 0.48
N VAL A 340 3.08 -30.89 1.49
CA VAL A 340 3.47 -32.31 1.55
C VAL A 340 2.71 -32.99 2.67
N GLY A 341 1.90 -33.99 2.33
CA GLY A 341 0.95 -34.59 3.28
C GLY A 341 -0.11 -33.56 3.71
N MET A 342 -0.19 -33.29 5.02
CA MET A 342 -1.16 -32.34 5.59
C MET A 342 -0.57 -30.95 5.92
N GLY A 343 0.71 -30.71 5.64
CA GLY A 343 1.42 -29.52 6.10
C GLY A 343 2.18 -28.76 5.00
N LEU A 344 2.15 -27.44 5.08
CA LEU A 344 3.04 -26.55 4.35
C LEU A 344 4.45 -26.67 4.92
N ARG A 345 5.47 -26.89 4.08
CA ARG A 345 6.87 -27.06 4.51
C ARG A 345 7.86 -26.14 3.81
N GLU A 346 7.36 -25.34 2.88
CA GLU A 346 8.18 -24.47 2.06
C GLU A 346 7.42 -23.17 1.79
N LEU A 347 8.14 -22.05 1.88
CA LEU A 347 7.73 -20.80 1.27
C LEU A 347 8.70 -20.50 0.12
N THR A 348 8.17 -20.02 -1.00
CA THR A 348 8.96 -19.67 -2.18
C THR A 348 8.83 -18.19 -2.47
N LYS A 349 9.85 -17.57 -3.06
CA LYS A 349 9.81 -16.19 -3.53
C LYS A 349 10.48 -16.13 -4.89
N GLU A 350 9.73 -15.68 -5.89
CA GLU A 350 10.26 -15.43 -7.22
C GLU A 350 11.17 -14.19 -7.19
N LEU A 351 12.28 -14.28 -7.90
CA LEU A 351 13.29 -13.25 -8.02
C LEU A 351 13.53 -12.99 -9.52
N PRO A 352 14.18 -11.87 -9.88
CA PRO A 352 14.62 -11.62 -11.25
C PRO A 352 15.47 -12.77 -11.83
N ASP A 353 15.58 -12.79 -13.16
CA ASP A 353 16.39 -13.75 -13.91
C ASP A 353 15.98 -15.22 -13.74
N GLY A 354 14.69 -15.47 -13.43
CA GLY A 354 14.14 -16.82 -13.27
C GLY A 354 14.59 -17.52 -11.98
N LEU A 355 15.20 -16.79 -11.05
CA LEU A 355 15.65 -17.33 -9.78
C LEU A 355 14.48 -17.47 -8.80
N THR A 356 14.54 -18.48 -7.96
CA THR A 356 13.57 -18.71 -6.88
C THR A 356 14.30 -18.95 -5.57
N ALA A 357 13.93 -18.19 -4.55
CA ALA A 357 14.33 -18.47 -3.17
C ALA A 357 13.32 -19.42 -2.51
N SER A 358 13.81 -20.45 -1.83
CA SER A 358 13.02 -21.44 -1.11
C SER A 358 13.42 -21.44 0.36
N LEU A 359 12.49 -21.08 1.24
CA LEU A 359 12.61 -21.20 2.69
C LEU A 359 11.95 -22.50 3.13
N ARG A 360 12.74 -23.46 3.63
CA ARG A 360 12.24 -24.78 4.02
C ARG A 360 12.20 -24.95 5.53
N PHE A 361 11.19 -25.67 6.00
CA PHE A 361 10.99 -25.90 7.42
C PHE A 361 10.19 -27.18 7.69
N GLU A 362 10.35 -27.70 8.90
CA GLU A 362 9.72 -28.93 9.37
C GLU A 362 9.23 -28.77 10.83
N PRO A 363 8.24 -29.55 11.29
CA PRO A 363 7.56 -30.67 10.63
C PRO A 363 6.50 -30.27 9.58
N GLY A 364 6.19 -28.98 9.47
CA GLY A 364 5.21 -28.39 8.58
C GLY A 364 4.06 -27.69 9.33
N VAL A 365 3.45 -26.69 8.69
CA VAL A 365 2.31 -25.92 9.21
C VAL A 365 1.01 -26.50 8.67
N LEU A 366 0.11 -26.91 9.56
CA LEU A 366 -1.21 -27.45 9.22
C LEU A 366 -2.16 -26.28 8.90
N LEU A 367 -2.46 -26.05 7.62
CA LEU A 367 -3.18 -24.85 7.17
C LEU A 367 -4.64 -24.77 7.68
N ASP A 368 -5.26 -25.90 7.97
CA ASP A 368 -6.64 -25.94 8.48
C ASP A 368 -6.73 -25.69 9.99
N ILE A 369 -5.66 -25.99 10.74
CA ILE A 369 -5.56 -25.86 12.19
C ILE A 369 -4.23 -25.21 12.58
N VAL A 370 -3.96 -24.05 11.98
CA VAL A 370 -2.66 -23.35 12.09
C VAL A 370 -2.22 -23.15 13.55
N LYS A 371 -3.16 -22.86 14.45
CA LYS A 371 -2.88 -22.65 15.89
C LYS A 371 -2.42 -23.91 16.62
N GLU A 372 -2.72 -25.09 16.09
CA GLU A 372 -2.33 -26.39 16.63
C GLU A 372 -1.01 -26.88 16.00
N SER A 373 -0.46 -26.14 15.04
CA SER A 373 0.82 -26.46 14.42
C SER A 373 1.95 -26.35 15.44
N GLN A 374 2.85 -27.33 15.45
CA GLN A 374 4.05 -27.30 16.27
C GLN A 374 4.98 -26.13 15.84
N PRO A 375 5.88 -25.67 16.71
CA PRO A 375 6.98 -24.80 16.29
C PRO A 375 7.80 -25.44 15.16
N GLN A 376 8.25 -24.63 14.23
CA GLN A 376 8.91 -25.08 13.01
C GLN A 376 10.43 -24.90 13.15
N ARG A 377 11.21 -25.89 12.74
CA ARG A 377 12.64 -25.76 12.53
C ARG A 377 12.88 -25.33 11.09
N VAL A 378 13.47 -24.16 10.88
CA VAL A 378 13.88 -23.70 9.55
C VAL A 378 15.13 -24.47 9.15
N THR A 379 15.03 -25.29 8.10
CA THR A 379 16.10 -26.19 7.66
C THR A 379 17.12 -25.50 6.75
N GLY A 380 16.77 -24.35 6.18
CA GLY A 380 17.67 -23.52 5.40
C GLY A 380 16.94 -22.58 4.45
N LEU A 381 17.71 -21.66 3.87
CA LEU A 381 17.29 -20.85 2.74
C LEU A 381 18.08 -21.30 1.51
N PHE A 382 17.36 -21.63 0.44
CA PHE A 382 17.93 -22.17 -0.80
C PHE A 382 17.68 -21.18 -1.93
N LEU A 383 18.62 -21.07 -2.85
CA LEU A 383 18.44 -20.38 -4.13
C LEU A 383 18.52 -21.39 -5.27
N SER A 384 17.54 -21.35 -6.17
CA SER A 384 17.49 -22.21 -7.36
C SER A 384 17.20 -21.41 -8.62
N GLY A 385 17.71 -21.88 -9.76
CA GLY A 385 17.42 -21.40 -11.11
C GLY A 385 17.67 -22.53 -12.11
N ASP A 386 17.64 -22.21 -13.41
CA ASP A 386 17.95 -23.18 -14.47
C ASP A 386 19.38 -23.73 -14.37
N GLU A 387 20.30 -22.90 -13.90
CA GLU A 387 21.67 -23.28 -13.53
C GLU A 387 21.86 -23.22 -12.00
N PRO A 388 22.87 -23.92 -11.44
CA PRO A 388 23.21 -23.84 -10.02
C PRO A 388 23.45 -22.38 -9.57
N ALA A 389 22.50 -21.83 -8.82
CA ALA A 389 22.53 -20.45 -8.37
C ALA A 389 23.31 -20.27 -7.06
N ARG A 390 23.87 -19.08 -6.84
CA ARG A 390 24.51 -18.64 -5.59
C ARG A 390 23.99 -17.27 -5.19
N PHE A 391 23.89 -17.00 -3.90
CA PHE A 391 23.41 -15.69 -3.43
C PHE A 391 24.29 -14.51 -3.89
N GLU A 392 25.59 -14.74 -4.13
CA GLU A 392 26.50 -13.73 -4.70
C GLU A 392 26.12 -13.27 -6.11
N GLN A 393 25.33 -14.06 -6.84
CA GLN A 393 24.85 -13.68 -8.17
C GLN A 393 23.66 -12.72 -8.10
N LEU A 394 22.99 -12.62 -6.95
CA LEU A 394 21.89 -11.69 -6.75
C LEU A 394 22.42 -10.27 -6.61
N HIS A 395 21.62 -9.30 -7.07
CA HIS A 395 21.88 -7.91 -6.73
C HIS A 395 22.00 -7.74 -5.21
N PRO A 396 22.97 -6.96 -4.69
CA PRO A 396 23.22 -6.84 -3.24
C PRO A 396 21.98 -6.52 -2.40
N VAL A 397 21.12 -5.62 -2.88
CA VAL A 397 19.82 -5.32 -2.25
C VAL A 397 18.94 -6.55 -2.13
N LEU A 398 18.73 -7.32 -3.21
CA LEU A 398 17.86 -8.50 -3.18
C LEU A 398 18.41 -9.59 -2.24
N CYS A 399 19.73 -9.78 -2.24
CA CYS A 399 20.39 -10.69 -1.30
C CYS A 399 20.18 -10.24 0.15
N SER A 400 20.42 -8.96 0.43
CA SER A 400 20.26 -8.38 1.77
C SER A 400 18.82 -8.53 2.27
N GLU A 401 17.83 -8.29 1.41
CA GLU A 401 16.40 -8.43 1.74
C GLU A 401 16.01 -9.88 2.04
N LEU A 402 16.52 -10.85 1.27
CA LEU A 402 16.30 -12.28 1.55
C LEU A 402 16.91 -12.68 2.90
N PHE A 403 18.09 -12.15 3.22
CA PHE A 403 18.79 -12.46 4.47
C PHE A 403 18.09 -11.78 5.65
N LEU A 404 17.59 -10.55 5.46
CA LEU A 404 16.74 -9.86 6.44
C LEU A 404 15.46 -10.66 6.74
N ASP A 405 14.80 -11.19 5.70
CA ASP A 405 13.64 -12.07 5.87
C ASP A 405 14.01 -13.33 6.63
N TYR A 406 15.15 -13.94 6.30
CA TYR A 406 15.63 -15.18 6.89
C TYR A 406 16.01 -15.05 8.37
N TYR A 407 16.93 -14.13 8.69
CA TYR A 407 17.41 -13.93 10.06
C TYR A 407 16.34 -13.29 10.96
N GLY A 408 15.47 -12.46 10.37
CA GLY A 408 14.35 -11.83 11.05
C GLY A 408 13.32 -12.81 11.61
N LEU A 409 13.26 -14.06 11.10
CA LEU A 409 12.40 -15.11 11.67
C LEU A 409 12.72 -15.45 13.13
N THR A 410 13.96 -15.22 13.55
CA THR A 410 14.44 -15.51 14.92
C THR A 410 14.68 -14.26 15.77
N GLY A 411 14.33 -13.07 15.26
CA GLY A 411 14.53 -11.81 15.96
C GLY A 411 15.99 -11.41 16.16
N ARG A 412 16.89 -11.87 15.28
CA ARG A 412 18.30 -11.47 15.23
C ARG A 412 18.53 -10.31 14.27
#